data_AF-A0A956B7H0-F1
#
_entry.id   AF-A0A956B7H0-F1
#
_cell.length_a   1.000
_cell.length_b   1.000
_cell.length_c   1.000
_cell.angle_alpha   90.00
_cell.angle_beta   90.00
_cell.angle_gamma   90.00
#
_symmetry.space_group_name_H-M   'P 1'
#
loop_
_entity.id
_entity.type
_entity.pdbx_description
1 polymer ?
#
loop_
_entity_poly.entity_id
_entity_poly.type
_entity_poly.pdbx_seq_one_letter_code
_entity_poly.pdbx_strand_id
1 'polypeptide(L)'
;MAKDDLSTFRISDMRRASVRASTKQGKAAAPAAEEPSVGFPAVEARLETSSADGVAEELRASYEQLEAMSEGRDVKTKAAAKKAMGAYERAADLFEYLFQTKDALQGR
;
A
#
# COMPACT_ATOMS: atom_id res chain seq x y z
N MET A 1 -26.09 17.76 50.23
CA MET A 1 -25.37 16.62 50.80
C MET A 1 -25.09 15.64 49.68
N ALA A 2 -23.87 15.61 49.14
CA ALA A 2 -23.46 14.68 48.10
C ALA A 2 -22.52 13.65 48.74
N LYS A 3 -23.09 12.55 49.19
CA LYS A 3 -22.38 11.35 49.62
C LYS A 3 -23.15 10.17 49.06
N ASP A 4 -22.39 9.19 48.56
CA ASP A 4 -22.83 7.86 48.13
C ASP A 4 -23.19 7.67 46.66
N ASP A 5 -22.19 7.88 45.78
CA ASP A 5 -22.19 7.21 44.46
C ASP A 5 -20.79 6.64 44.10
N LEU A 6 -20.05 6.19 45.12
CA LEU A 6 -18.70 5.61 44.99
C LEU A 6 -18.65 4.10 45.32
N SER A 7 -19.79 3.44 45.51
CA SER A 7 -19.86 2.01 45.88
C SER A 7 -19.89 1.05 44.68
N THR A 8 -19.84 1.54 43.44
CA THR A 8 -19.97 0.72 42.22
C THR A 8 -18.63 0.13 41.73
N PHE A 9 -17.49 0.55 42.28
CA PHE A 9 -16.19 -0.03 41.93
C PHE A 9 -15.94 -1.33 42.68
N ARG A 10 -16.30 -2.46 42.06
CA ARG A 10 -15.94 -3.79 42.58
C ARG A 10 -14.48 -4.09 42.26
N ILE A 11 -13.74 -4.64 43.22
CA ILE A 11 -12.33 -5.07 43.09
C ILE A 11 -12.12 -6.02 41.88
N SER A 12 -13.18 -6.65 41.38
CA SER A 12 -13.18 -7.45 40.15
C SER A 12 -12.86 -6.66 38.88
N ASP A 13 -13.17 -5.36 38.80
CA ASP A 13 -12.83 -4.49 37.65
C ASP A 13 -11.34 -4.16 37.58
N MET A 14 -10.59 -4.34 38.67
CA MET A 14 -9.14 -4.12 38.68
C MET A 14 -8.36 -5.33 38.12
N ARG A 15 -9.02 -6.45 37.81
CA ARG A 15 -8.36 -7.60 37.20
C ARG A 15 -8.38 -7.45 35.68
N ARG A 16 -7.19 -7.22 35.11
CA ARG A 16 -6.99 -7.25 33.65
C ARG A 16 -7.47 -8.60 33.12
N ALA A 17 -8.45 -8.59 32.22
CA ALA A 17 -8.91 -9.81 31.56
C ALA A 17 -7.70 -10.52 30.95
N SER A 18 -7.41 -11.74 31.41
CA SER A 18 -6.37 -12.56 30.80
C SER A 18 -6.90 -13.02 29.44
N VAL A 19 -6.66 -12.21 28.41
CA VAL A 19 -6.83 -12.64 27.03
C VAL A 19 -5.95 -13.87 26.89
N ARG A 20 -6.55 -15.06 26.70
CA ARG A 20 -5.83 -16.25 26.26
C ARG A 20 -4.97 -15.78 25.09
N ALA A 21 -3.65 -15.77 25.26
CA ALA A 21 -2.75 -15.55 24.17
C ALA A 21 -3.07 -16.64 23.17
N SER A 22 -3.81 -16.32 22.12
CA SER A 22 -3.84 -17.17 20.95
C SER A 22 -2.40 -17.16 20.49
N THR A 23 -1.73 -18.28 20.69
CA THR A 23 -0.40 -18.54 20.18
C THR A 23 -0.53 -18.43 18.66
N LYS A 24 -0.36 -17.21 18.15
CA LYS A 24 -0.20 -16.94 16.74
C LYS A 24 1.15 -17.56 16.45
N GLN A 25 1.11 -18.81 15.99
CA GLN A 25 2.25 -19.51 15.44
C GLN A 25 2.82 -18.56 14.40
N GLY A 26 3.89 -17.85 14.79
CA GLY A 26 4.73 -17.14 13.88
C GLY A 26 5.28 -18.22 12.98
N LYS A 27 4.72 -18.33 11.77
CA LYS A 27 5.45 -18.90 10.65
C LYS A 27 6.60 -17.93 10.46
N ALA A 28 7.71 -18.18 11.14
CA ALA A 28 8.97 -17.55 10.85
C ALA A 28 9.19 -17.82 9.36
N ALA A 29 9.01 -16.78 8.54
CA ALA A 29 9.40 -16.85 7.16
C ALA A 29 10.91 -17.09 7.21
N ALA A 30 11.32 -18.32 6.87
CA ALA A 30 12.71 -18.59 6.55
C ALA A 30 13.14 -17.52 5.53
N PRO A 31 14.37 -16.99 5.61
CA PRO A 31 14.86 -16.09 4.59
C PRO A 31 14.72 -16.83 3.26
N ALA A 32 13.79 -16.37 2.42
CA ALA A 32 13.65 -16.92 1.10
C ALA A 32 15.01 -16.73 0.44
N ALA A 33 15.63 -17.82 0.00
CA ALA A 33 16.81 -17.73 -0.84
C ALA A 33 16.45 -16.77 -1.98
N GLU A 34 17.24 -15.72 -2.16
CA GLU A 34 17.05 -14.76 -3.24
C GLU A 34 17.23 -15.51 -4.56
N GLU A 35 16.11 -15.97 -5.12
CA GLU A 35 16.13 -16.55 -6.46
C GLU A 35 16.65 -15.49 -7.42
N PRO A 36 17.57 -15.85 -8.34
CA PRO A 36 18.10 -14.89 -9.29
C PRO A 36 16.95 -14.26 -10.07
N SER A 37 16.82 -12.93 -9.96
CA SER A 37 15.78 -12.18 -10.65
C SER A 37 15.89 -12.43 -12.15
N VAL A 38 14.83 -12.98 -12.74
CA VAL A 38 14.70 -13.21 -14.19
C VAL A 38 14.41 -11.91 -14.98
N GLY A 39 14.69 -10.74 -14.37
CA GLY A 39 14.33 -9.43 -14.91
C GLY A 39 12.86 -9.07 -14.75
N PHE A 40 12.46 -7.97 -15.37
CA PHE A 40 11.06 -7.48 -15.38
C PHE A 40 10.60 -7.22 -16.83
N PRO A 41 10.28 -8.27 -17.61
CA PRO A 41 10.08 -8.16 -19.06
C PRO A 41 9.06 -7.08 -19.49
N ALA A 42 7.97 -6.92 -18.74
CA ALA A 42 6.95 -5.91 -19.03
C ALA A 42 7.45 -4.48 -18.79
N VAL A 43 8.26 -4.28 -17.76
CA VAL A 43 8.86 -2.96 -17.44
C VAL A 43 9.94 -2.63 -18.45
N GLU A 44 10.81 -3.60 -18.74
CA GLU A 44 11.88 -3.46 -19.74
C GLU A 44 11.31 -3.13 -21.12
N ALA A 45 10.28 -3.85 -21.57
CA ALA A 45 9.63 -3.57 -22.84
C ALA A 45 9.07 -2.14 -22.91
N ARG A 46 8.48 -1.65 -21.81
CA ARG A 46 7.97 -0.26 -21.71
C ARG A 46 9.12 0.76 -21.77
N LEU A 47 10.23 0.49 -21.09
CA LEU A 47 11.41 1.37 -21.14
C LEU A 47 12.03 1.45 -22.54
N GLU A 48 11.93 0.39 -23.35
CA GLU A 48 12.45 0.36 -24.72
C GLU A 48 11.50 0.98 -25.75
N THR A 49 10.19 0.91 -25.55
CA THR A 49 9.20 1.28 -26.57
C THR A 49 8.45 2.58 -26.29
N SER A 50 8.48 3.07 -25.05
CA SER A 50 7.72 4.24 -24.60
C SER A 50 8.61 5.33 -24.03
N SER A 51 8.01 6.48 -23.72
CA SER A 51 8.61 7.56 -22.94
C SER A 51 7.93 7.70 -21.58
N ALA A 52 8.55 8.46 -20.67
CA ALA A 52 7.95 8.78 -19.37
C ALA A 52 6.55 9.42 -19.55
N ASP A 53 6.43 10.39 -20.46
CA ASP A 53 5.16 11.06 -20.76
C ASP A 53 4.11 10.08 -21.29
N GLY A 54 4.49 9.17 -22.20
CA GLY A 54 3.57 8.16 -22.75
C GLY A 54 3.02 7.23 -21.67
N VAL A 55 3.87 6.78 -20.74
CA VAL A 55 3.42 5.95 -19.62
C VAL A 55 2.52 6.75 -18.67
N ALA A 56 2.81 8.03 -18.42
CA ALA A 56 1.97 8.89 -17.58
C ALA A 56 0.58 9.11 -18.19
N GLU A 57 0.49 9.30 -19.51
CA GLU A 57 -0.79 9.42 -20.22
C GLU A 57 -1.63 8.14 -20.14
N GLU A 58 -1.01 6.96 -20.31
CA GLU A 58 -1.71 5.67 -20.16
C GLU A 58 -2.31 5.51 -18.75
N LEU A 59 -1.53 5.85 -17.72
CA LEU A 59 -1.94 5.70 -16.33
C LEU A 59 -3.04 6.70 -15.94
N ARG A 60 -3.05 7.89 -16.53
CA ARG A 60 -3.99 8.98 -16.21
C ARG A 60 -5.45 8.56 -16.34
N ALA A 61 -5.83 7.91 -17.44
CA ALA A 61 -7.22 7.51 -17.69
C ALA A 61 -7.77 6.58 -16.59
N SER A 62 -6.95 5.65 -16.12
CA SER A 62 -7.33 4.74 -15.02
C SER A 62 -7.30 5.44 -13.66
N TYR A 63 -6.36 6.38 -13.47
CA TYR A 63 -6.28 7.18 -12.25
C TYR A 63 -7.52 8.05 -12.05
N GLU A 64 -8.00 8.74 -13.10
CA GLU A 64 -9.23 9.55 -13.06
C GLU A 64 -10.47 8.73 -12.69
N GLN A 65 -10.57 7.49 -13.19
CA GLN A 65 -11.65 6.58 -12.79
C GLN A 65 -11.57 6.22 -11.31
N LEU A 66 -10.37 5.95 -10.80
CA LEU A 66 -10.16 5.65 -9.39
C LEU A 66 -10.45 6.86 -8.51
N GLU A 67 -10.10 8.07 -8.95
CA GLU A 67 -10.40 9.32 -8.27
C GLU A 67 -11.91 9.48 -8.08
N ALA A 68 -12.69 9.32 -9.16
CA ALA A 68 -14.16 9.35 -9.09
C ALA A 68 -14.73 8.28 -8.13
N MET A 69 -14.16 7.07 -8.12
CA MET A 69 -14.56 6.02 -7.16
C MET A 69 -14.19 6.35 -5.71
N SER A 70 -13.11 7.12 -5.49
CA SER A 70 -12.65 7.53 -4.17
C SER A 70 -13.54 8.61 -3.53
N GLU A 71 -14.29 9.35 -4.35
CA GLU A 71 -15.27 10.35 -3.92
C GLU A 71 -16.65 9.75 -3.61
N GLY A 72 -16.87 8.50 -4.02
CA GLY A 72 -18.10 7.77 -3.79
C GLY A 72 -18.47 7.58 -2.32
N ARG A 73 -19.74 7.20 -2.08
CA ARG A 73 -20.29 7.00 -0.72
C ARG A 73 -19.94 5.63 -0.12
N ASP A 74 -19.61 4.63 -0.94
CA ASP A 74 -19.26 3.30 -0.44
C ASP A 74 -17.85 3.29 0.16
N VAL A 75 -17.78 3.01 1.47
CA VAL A 75 -16.54 3.10 2.25
C VAL A 75 -15.50 2.08 1.78
N LYS A 76 -15.92 0.87 1.38
CA LYS A 76 -14.99 -0.19 0.94
C LYS A 76 -14.38 0.15 -0.41
N THR A 77 -15.20 0.57 -1.36
CA THR A 77 -14.77 1.01 -2.69
C THR A 77 -13.85 2.22 -2.59
N LYS A 78 -14.19 3.19 -1.76
CA LYS A 78 -13.35 4.37 -1.49
C LYS A 78 -11.96 4.01 -0.97
N ALA A 79 -11.88 3.12 0.02
CA ALA A 79 -10.60 2.70 0.59
C ALA A 79 -9.76 1.92 -0.44
N ALA A 80 -10.39 1.04 -1.21
CA ALA A 80 -9.72 0.30 -2.28
C ALA A 80 -9.22 1.23 -3.40
N ALA A 81 -10.04 2.19 -3.82
CA ALA A 81 -9.70 3.17 -4.84
C ALA A 81 -8.49 4.01 -4.43
N LYS A 82 -8.47 4.56 -3.22
CA LYS A 82 -7.31 5.32 -2.70
C LYS A 82 -6.04 4.48 -2.65
N LYS A 83 -6.14 3.20 -2.27
CA LYS A 83 -4.99 2.30 -2.25
C LYS A 83 -4.47 2.04 -3.66
N ALA A 84 -5.37 1.89 -4.63
CA ALA A 84 -5.02 1.73 -6.03
C ALA A 84 -4.37 3.01 -6.59
N MET A 85 -4.91 4.20 -6.31
CA MET A 85 -4.30 5.48 -6.69
C MET A 85 -2.85 5.59 -6.20
N GLY A 86 -2.60 5.30 -4.92
CA GLY A 86 -1.23 5.30 -4.39
C GLY A 86 -0.31 4.22 -4.98
N ALA A 87 -0.84 3.17 -5.60
CA ALA A 87 -0.04 2.21 -6.37
C ALA A 87 0.29 2.76 -7.77
N TYR A 88 -0.63 3.48 -8.41
CA TYR A 88 -0.40 4.15 -9.68
C TYR A 88 0.64 5.27 -9.55
N GLU A 89 0.57 6.08 -8.50
CA GLU A 89 1.58 7.11 -8.20
C GLU A 89 2.98 6.51 -8.08
N ARG A 90 3.14 5.46 -7.25
CA ARG A 90 4.43 4.78 -7.11
C ARG A 90 4.92 4.12 -8.40
N ALA A 91 4.01 3.65 -9.25
CA ALA A 91 4.36 3.10 -10.55
C ALA A 91 4.88 4.20 -11.49
N ALA A 92 4.23 5.36 -11.50
CA ALA A 92 4.69 6.53 -12.26
C ALA A 92 6.08 6.99 -11.79
N ASP A 93 6.27 7.15 -10.48
CA ASP A 93 7.56 7.52 -9.88
C ASP A 93 8.68 6.54 -10.27
N LEU A 94 8.37 5.23 -10.26
CA LEU A 94 9.31 4.19 -10.67
C LEU A 94 9.69 4.34 -12.14
N PHE A 95 8.72 4.51 -13.03
CA PHE A 95 9.00 4.66 -14.46
C PHE A 95 9.81 5.93 -14.74
N GLU A 96 9.46 7.06 -14.10
CA GLU A 96 10.22 8.29 -14.21
C GLU A 96 11.68 8.08 -13.82
N TYR A 97 11.93 7.46 -12.65
CA TYR A 97 13.29 7.14 -12.21
C TYR A 97 14.03 6.22 -13.19
N LEU A 98 13.36 5.19 -13.72
CA LEU A 98 13.97 4.25 -14.66
C LEU A 98 14.30 4.90 -16.01
N PHE A 99 13.45 5.81 -16.51
CA PHE A 99 13.74 6.59 -17.72
C PHE A 99 14.92 7.53 -17.50
N GLN A 100 14.95 8.29 -16.40
CA GLN A 100 16.08 9.14 -16.04
C GLN A 100 17.38 8.35 -15.92
N THR A 101 17.32 7.17 -15.30
CA THR A 101 18.47 6.27 -15.16
C THR A 101 18.95 5.76 -16.51
N LYS A 102 18.03 5.40 -17.41
CA LYS A 102 18.34 4.97 -18.78
C LYS A 102 19.05 6.09 -19.55
N ASP A 103 18.53 7.31 -19.49
CA ASP A 103 19.11 8.46 -20.18
C ASP A 103 20.53 8.75 -19.66
N ALA A 104 20.72 8.74 -18.34
CA ALA A 104 22.01 8.92 -17.69
C ALA A 104 23.05 7.85 -18.09
N LEU A 105 22.63 6.58 -18.20
CA LEU A 105 23.51 5.49 -18.64
C LEU A 105 23.85 5.57 -20.14
N GLN A 106 22.95 6.12 -20.95
CA GLN A 106 23.17 6.32 -22.38
C GLN A 106 23.97 7.60 -22.70
N GLY A 107 24.28 8.41 -21.68
CA GLY A 107 25.03 9.66 -21.84
C GLY A 107 24.28 10.71 -22.64
N ARG A 108 22.94 10.70 -22.60
CA ARG A 108 22.06 11.69 -23.23
C ARG A 108 21.59 12.72 -22.23
#